data_AF-A0A520FZP4-F1
#
_entry.id   AF-A0A520FZP4-F1
#
_cell.length_a   1.000
_cell.length_b   1.000
_cell.length_c   1.000
_cell.angle_alpha   90.00
_cell.angle_beta   90.00
_cell.angle_gamma   90.00
#
_symmetry.space_group_name_H-M   'P 1'
#
loop_
_entity.id
_entity.type
_entity.pdbx_description
1 polymer ?
#
loop_
_entity_poly.entity_id
_entity_poly.type
_entity_poly.pdbx_seq_one_letter_code
_entity_poly.pdbx_strand_id
1 'polypeptide(L)'
;MMTELLNLADLPRHNASHVKNKWGDVVRQVHQTGSVAITNHSAVEMVLLDAATYEQLTADLGAIKAREQSILDELAGRFSARLAVLQEPDAQQKATALLDARGKLARRPKAGASF
;
A
#
# COMPACT_ATOMS: atom_id res chain seq x y z
N MET A 1 -14.73 0.45 -2.33
CA MET A 1 -14.49 -0.40 -3.51
C MET A 1 -13.10 -0.07 -4.01
N MET A 2 -12.30 -1.05 -4.39
CA MET A 2 -11.02 -0.75 -5.07
C MET A 2 -11.35 -0.04 -6.37
N THR A 3 -10.93 1.22 -6.49
CA THR A 3 -10.88 1.88 -7.79
C THR A 3 -9.76 1.19 -8.57
N GLU A 4 -10.09 0.17 -9.38
CA GLU A 4 -9.12 -0.38 -10.33
C GLU A 4 -8.62 0.78 -11.18
N LEU A 5 -7.30 0.99 -11.18
CA LEU A 5 -6.68 1.99 -12.01
C LEU A 5 -6.97 1.62 -13.46
N LEU A 6 -7.80 2.44 -14.12
CA LEU A 6 -8.19 2.23 -15.51
C LEU A 6 -6.92 2.07 -16.36
N ASN A 7 -6.86 0.99 -17.14
CA ASN A 7 -5.78 0.80 -18.08
C ASN A 7 -5.84 1.92 -19.14
N LEU A 8 -4.75 2.65 -19.32
CA LEU A 8 -4.62 3.73 -20.30
C LEU A 8 -4.97 3.26 -21.73
N ALA A 9 -4.82 1.97 -22.02
CA ALA A 9 -5.19 1.36 -23.29
C ALA A 9 -6.70 1.49 -23.58
N ASP A 10 -7.52 1.39 -22.55
CA ASP A 10 -8.99 1.25 -22.63
C ASP A 10 -9.72 2.60 -22.52
N LEU A 11 -8.97 3.67 -22.24
CA LEU A 11 -9.52 5.01 -22.12
C LEU A 11 -9.88 5.59 -23.50
N PRO A 12 -11.03 6.27 -23.63
CA PRO A 12 -11.31 7.08 -24.80
C PRO A 12 -10.19 8.10 -25.03
N ARG A 13 -9.73 8.24 -26.27
CA ARG A 13 -8.57 9.08 -26.61
C ARG A 13 -8.97 10.30 -27.41
N HIS A 14 -8.44 11.46 -26.99
CA HIS A 14 -8.55 12.71 -27.73
C HIS A 14 -7.18 13.36 -27.89
N ASN A 15 -6.86 13.83 -29.09
CA ASN A 15 -5.62 14.58 -29.29
C ASN A 15 -5.73 16.01 -28.71
N ALA A 16 -4.60 16.62 -28.41
CA ALA A 16 -4.54 17.97 -27.83
C ALA A 16 -5.31 19.02 -28.65
N SER A 17 -5.29 18.93 -29.98
CA SER A 17 -6.04 19.83 -30.86
C SER A 17 -7.56 19.67 -30.71
N HIS A 18 -8.05 18.43 -30.56
CA HIS A 18 -9.46 18.15 -30.31
C HIS A 18 -9.88 18.70 -28.95
N VAL A 19 -9.08 18.47 -27.91
CA VAL A 19 -9.35 19.01 -26.57
C VAL A 19 -9.44 20.53 -26.59
N LYS A 20 -8.49 21.21 -27.25
CA LYS A 20 -8.48 22.68 -27.40
C LYS A 20 -9.74 23.20 -28.11
N ASN A 21 -10.17 22.53 -29.16
CA ASN A 21 -11.26 23.01 -30.02
C ASN A 21 -12.66 22.57 -29.55
N LYS A 22 -12.75 21.50 -28.76
CA LYS A 22 -14.00 20.82 -28.36
C LYS A 22 -14.07 20.58 -26.85
N TRP A 23 -13.52 21.51 -26.08
CA TRP A 23 -13.44 21.40 -24.62
C TRP A 23 -14.76 21.02 -23.95
N GLY A 24 -15.87 21.66 -24.30
CA GLY A 24 -17.18 21.37 -23.71
C GLY A 24 -17.68 19.94 -23.97
N ASP A 25 -17.40 19.40 -25.17
CA ASP A 25 -17.75 18.01 -25.53
C ASP A 25 -16.87 17.03 -24.76
N VAL A 26 -15.59 17.33 -24.61
CA VAL A 26 -14.64 16.53 -23.81
C VAL A 26 -15.05 16.49 -22.34
N VAL A 27 -15.41 17.63 -21.74
CA VAL A 27 -15.90 17.69 -20.35
C VAL A 27 -17.17 16.85 -20.19
N ARG A 28 -18.13 16.99 -21.12
CA ARG A 28 -19.36 16.17 -21.08
C ARG A 28 -19.03 14.67 -21.18
N GLN A 29 -18.07 14.30 -22.03
CA GLN A 29 -17.64 12.93 -22.15
C GLN A 29 -16.99 12.43 -20.86
N VAL A 30 -16.11 13.20 -20.22
CA VAL A 30 -15.52 12.85 -18.91
C VAL A 30 -16.62 12.60 -17.87
N HIS A 31 -17.68 13.41 -17.84
CA HIS A 31 -18.82 13.15 -16.94
C HIS A 31 -19.59 11.86 -17.25
N GLN A 32 -19.56 11.38 -18.51
CA GLN A 32 -20.26 10.17 -18.93
C GLN A 32 -19.40 8.90 -18.76
N THR A 33 -18.10 9.00 -19.07
CA THR A 33 -17.16 7.87 -19.10
C THR A 33 -16.24 7.83 -17.88
N GLY A 34 -16.28 8.84 -17.02
CA GLY A 34 -15.43 9.02 -15.84
C GLY A 34 -14.02 9.53 -16.15
N SER A 35 -13.48 9.21 -17.33
CA SER A 35 -12.13 9.64 -17.71
C SER A 35 -11.88 9.62 -19.22
N VAL A 36 -10.89 10.39 -19.65
CA VAL A 36 -10.44 10.50 -21.05
C VAL A 36 -8.92 10.62 -21.10
N ALA A 37 -8.26 9.85 -21.95
CA ALA A 37 -6.84 10.00 -22.25
C ALA A 37 -6.62 11.09 -23.30
N ILE A 38 -5.67 11.99 -23.02
CA ILE A 38 -5.28 13.05 -23.94
C ILE A 38 -3.94 12.69 -24.55
N THR A 39 -3.88 12.71 -25.88
CA THR A 39 -2.67 12.38 -26.64
C THR A 39 -2.01 13.59 -27.27
N ASN A 40 -0.69 13.54 -27.34
CA ASN A 40 0.09 14.32 -28.28
C ASN A 40 0.58 13.40 -29.38
N HIS A 41 0.25 13.72 -30.63
CA HIS A 41 0.35 12.79 -31.75
C HIS A 41 -0.31 11.44 -31.40
N SER A 42 0.48 10.41 -31.12
CA SER A 42 0.04 9.05 -30.76
C SER A 42 0.30 8.66 -29.30
N ALA A 43 1.06 9.46 -28.54
CA ALA A 43 1.43 9.15 -27.16
C ALA A 43 0.40 9.75 -26.19
N VAL A 44 -0.04 8.97 -25.19
CA VAL A 44 -0.85 9.49 -24.08
C VAL A 44 0.06 10.28 -23.15
N GLU A 45 -0.19 11.57 -23.00
CA GLU A 45 0.61 12.46 -22.13
C GLU A 45 -0.12 12.75 -20.81
N MET A 46 -1.45 12.73 -20.81
CA MET A 46 -2.25 13.06 -19.63
C MET A 46 -3.62 12.39 -19.67
N VAL A 47 -4.27 12.30 -18.51
CA VAL A 47 -5.65 11.81 -18.37
C VAL A 47 -6.47 12.90 -17.72
N LEU A 48 -7.64 13.18 -18.28
CA LEU A 48 -8.63 14.06 -17.71
C LEU A 48 -9.63 13.24 -16.90
N LEU A 49 -9.87 13.66 -15.66
CA LEU A 49 -10.77 13.06 -14.69
C LEU A 49 -11.74 14.14 -14.21
N ASP A 50 -12.93 13.75 -13.78
CA ASP A 50 -13.74 14.65 -12.97
C ASP A 50 -13.15 14.81 -11.56
N ALA A 51 -13.50 15.90 -10.88
CA ALA A 51 -12.93 16.25 -9.58
C ALA A 51 -13.29 15.22 -8.49
N ALA A 52 -14.50 14.67 -8.49
CA ALA A 52 -14.93 13.71 -7.47
C ALA A 52 -14.14 12.39 -7.61
N THR A 53 -13.93 11.92 -8.84
CA THR A 53 -13.09 10.76 -9.12
C THR A 53 -11.63 10.99 -8.69
N TYR A 54 -11.08 12.18 -8.94
CA TYR A 54 -9.73 12.53 -8.48
C TYR A 54 -9.60 12.54 -6.95
N GLU A 55 -10.57 13.14 -6.25
CA GLU A 55 -10.60 13.16 -4.79
C GLU A 55 -10.72 11.75 -4.21
N GLN A 56 -11.59 10.91 -4.77
CA GLN A 56 -11.74 9.52 -4.36
C GLN A 56 -10.45 8.72 -4.56
N LEU A 57 -9.78 8.87 -5.71
CA LEU A 57 -8.51 8.20 -5.96
C LEU A 57 -7.43 8.63 -4.94
N THR A 58 -7.39 9.91 -4.60
CA THR A 58 -6.45 10.44 -3.62
C THR A 58 -6.72 9.89 -2.22
N ALA A 59 -8.00 9.80 -1.84
CA ALA A 59 -8.42 9.21 -0.56
C ALA A 59 -8.10 7.71 -0.50
N ASP A 60 -8.38 6.95 -1.56
CA ASP A 60 -8.08 5.52 -1.65
C ASP A 60 -6.57 5.26 -1.52
N LEU A 61 -5.73 6.04 -2.21
CA LEU A 61 -4.27 5.95 -2.10
C LEU A 61 -3.78 6.28 -0.69
N GLY A 62 -4.39 7.27 -0.03
CA GLY A 62 -4.12 7.59 1.36
C GLY A 62 -4.45 6.43 2.30
N ALA A 63 -5.60 5.80 2.11
CA ALA A 63 -6.04 4.65 2.90
C ALA A 63 -5.13 3.43 2.72
N ILE A 64 -4.66 3.17 1.50
CA ILE A 64 -3.70 2.09 1.21
C ILE A 64 -2.40 2.32 1.97
N LYS A 65 -1.81 3.52 1.86
CA LYS A 65 -0.57 3.86 2.57
C LYS A 65 -0.73 3.78 4.09
N ALA A 66 -1.85 4.24 4.62
CA ALA A 66 -2.13 4.15 6.05
C ALA A 66 -2.24 2.69 6.51
N ARG A 67 -2.86 1.82 5.71
CA ARG A 67 -2.95 0.39 5.98
C ARG A 67 -1.58 -0.28 5.95
N GLU A 68 -0.76 0.01 4.95
CA GLU A 68 0.61 -0.50 4.85
C GLU A 68 1.45 -0.08 6.05
N GLN A 69 1.37 1.20 6.44
CA GLN A 69 2.07 1.71 7.62
C GLN A 69 1.61 0.99 8.90
N SER A 70 0.31 0.80 9.09
CA SER A 70 -0.21 0.08 10.25
C SER A 70 0.31 -1.36 10.35
N ILE A 71 0.49 -2.05 9.22
CA ILE A 71 1.05 -3.41 9.20
C ILE A 71 2.53 -3.39 9.59
N LEU A 72 3.29 -2.40 9.10
CA LEU A 72 4.70 -2.23 9.47
C LEU A 72 4.86 -1.88 10.95
N ASP A 73 3.99 -1.04 11.48
CA ASP A 73 4.00 -0.65 12.89
C ASP A 73 3.70 -1.84 13.80
N GLU A 74 2.74 -2.70 13.42
CA GLU A 74 2.47 -3.96 14.14
C GLU A 74 3.71 -4.87 14.14
N LEU A 75 4.34 -5.05 12.97
CA LEU A 75 5.53 -5.89 12.85
C LEU A 75 6.70 -5.34 13.66
N ALA A 76 6.93 -4.02 13.60
CA ALA A 76 7.94 -3.33 14.38
C ALA A 76 7.68 -3.49 15.89
N GLY A 77 6.43 -3.31 16.33
CA GLY A 77 6.04 -3.51 17.73
C GLY A 77 6.32 -4.93 18.22
N ARG A 78 5.96 -5.95 17.43
CA ARG A 78 6.25 -7.36 17.75
C ARG A 78 7.75 -7.65 17.83
N PHE A 79 8.52 -7.09 16.89
CA PHE A 79 9.98 -7.23 16.90
C PHE A 79 10.61 -6.56 18.13
N SER A 80 10.22 -5.31 18.42
CA SER A 80 10.73 -4.57 19.57
C SER A 80 10.37 -5.26 20.90
N ALA A 81 9.16 -5.78 21.03
CA ALA A 81 8.76 -6.57 22.19
C ALA A 81 9.66 -7.81 22.36
N ARG A 82 10.00 -8.49 21.26
CA ARG A 82 10.90 -9.65 21.31
C ARG A 82 12.33 -9.27 21.67
N LEU A 83 12.83 -8.16 21.14
CA LEU A 83 14.16 -7.64 21.46
C LEU A 83 14.26 -7.21 22.93
N ALA A 84 13.20 -6.61 23.49
CA ALA A 84 13.17 -6.19 24.89
C ALA A 84 13.38 -7.37 25.86
N VAL A 85 12.83 -8.55 25.57
CA VAL A 85 13.06 -9.77 26.37
C VAL A 85 14.54 -10.16 26.40
N LEU A 86 15.27 -9.94 25.30
CA LEU A 86 16.71 -10.22 25.23
C LEU A 86 17.56 -9.13 25.90
N GLN A 87 16.98 -7.96 26.15
CA GLN A 87 17.62 -6.82 26.82
C GLN A 87 17.32 -6.77 28.32
N GLU A 88 16.52 -7.70 28.85
CA GLU A 88 16.28 -7.78 30.30
C GLU A 88 17.61 -7.99 31.06
N PRO A 89 17.79 -7.38 32.24
CA PRO A 89 19.05 -7.47 32.99
C PRO A 89 19.49 -8.90 33.32
N ASP A 90 18.55 -9.84 33.43
CA ASP A 90 18.80 -11.24 33.72
C ASP A 90 18.81 -12.14 32.47
N ALA A 91 18.63 -11.58 31.27
CA ALA A 91 18.58 -12.33 30.01
C ALA A 91 19.86 -13.13 29.77
N GLN A 92 21.03 -12.56 30.08
CA GLN A 92 22.32 -13.24 29.97
C GLN A 92 22.39 -14.44 30.92
N GLN A 93 21.96 -14.30 32.17
CA GLN A 93 21.95 -15.37 33.16
C GLN A 93 21.00 -16.50 32.76
N LYS A 94 19.79 -16.15 32.30
CA LYS A 94 18.81 -17.11 31.75
C LYS A 94 19.40 -17.86 30.55
N ALA A 95 20.08 -17.18 29.63
CA ALA A 95 20.70 -17.80 28.46
C ALA A 95 21.85 -18.75 28.84
N THR A 96 22.73 -18.33 29.74
CA THR A 96 23.82 -19.18 30.25
C THR A 96 23.28 -20.42 30.96
N ALA A 97 22.27 -20.27 31.83
CA ALA A 97 21.63 -21.40 32.52
C ALA A 97 21.00 -22.41 31.54
N LEU A 98 20.43 -21.95 30.42
CA LEU A 98 19.91 -22.83 29.37
C LEU A 98 21.02 -23.62 28.66
N LEU A 99 22.15 -22.99 28.38
CA LEU A 99 23.30 -23.67 27.77
C LEU A 99 23.92 -24.69 28.73
N ASP A 100 24.07 -24.33 30.00
CA ASP A 100 24.61 -25.19 31.07
C ASP A 100 23.71 -26.41 31.32
N ALA A 101 22.40 -26.28 31.12
CA ALA A 101 21.46 -27.39 31.21
C ALA A 101 21.68 -28.46 30.11
N ARG A 102 22.50 -28.20 29.08
CA ARG A 102 22.83 -29.14 27.98
C ARG A 102 21.60 -29.81 27.36
N GLY A 103 20.50 -29.07 27.22
CA GLY A 103 19.24 -29.57 26.68
C GLY A 103 18.36 -30.36 27.66
N LYS A 104 18.74 -30.50 28.94
CA LYS A 104 17.87 -31.03 30.00
C LYS A 104 16.92 -29.93 30.48
N LEU A 105 15.78 -29.83 29.80
CA LEU A 105 14.72 -28.91 30.19
C LEU A 105 13.71 -29.64 31.08
N ALA A 106 13.32 -29.02 32.19
CA ALA A 106 12.30 -29.57 33.10
C ALA A 106 10.94 -29.77 32.41
N ARG A 107 10.69 -29.04 31.31
CA ARG A 107 9.50 -29.14 30.48
C ARG A 107 9.91 -29.22 29.02
N ARG A 108 9.30 -30.14 28.26
CA ARG A 108 9.58 -30.29 26.82
C ARG A 108 9.29 -28.96 26.11
N PRO A 109 10.30 -28.33 25.46
CA PRO A 109 10.06 -27.11 24.70
C PRO A 109 9.17 -27.46 23.51
N LYS A 110 8.12 -26.66 23.31
CA LYS A 110 7.33 -26.69 22.08
C LYS A 110 7.87 -25.61 21.15
N ALA A 111 8.56 -26.04 20.10
CA ALA A 111 8.93 -25.13 19.02
C ALA A 111 7.66 -24.48 18.45
N GLY A 112 7.63 -23.14 18.38
CA GLY A 112 6.53 -22.38 17.77
C GLY A 112 5.23 -22.24 18.59
N ALA A 113 5.19 -22.66 19.87
CA ALA A 113 3.96 -22.54 20.68
C ALA A 113 3.71 -21.13 21.24
N SER A 114 4.69 -20.24 21.13
CA SER A 114 4.56 -18.81 21.39
C SER A 114 5.45 -18.08 20.39
N PHE A 115 4.88 -17.13 19.66
CA PHE A 115 5.61 -16.19 18.82
C PHE A 115 5.91 -14.95 19.64
#